data_AF-A0A7X8WNU3-F1
#
_entry.id   AF-A0A7X8WNU3-F1
#
_cell.length_a   1.000
_cell.length_b   1.000
_cell.length_c   1.000
_cell.angle_alpha   90.00
_cell.angle_beta   90.00
_cell.angle_gamma   90.00
#
_symmetry.space_group_name_H-M   'P 1'
#
loop_
_entity.id
_entity.type
_entity.pdbx_description
1 polymer ?
#
loop_
_entity_poly.entity_id
_entity_poly.type
_entity_poly.pdbx_seq_one_letter_code
_entity_poly.pdbx_strand_id
1 'polypeptide(L)'
;MKQNNKNKNYSEDLPKEDNLTQEQEILEQDDNLNDNLSEDEDLLTDEETKEEKTLQEEYDELNDTYLRLHAEYDNYRKRTLKEKMEIIKAGGEKVLTEMIPLIDDFERALETVQNADDKKAIVEGLELIYSKFVSFINQNGVKEMEAIGEPFDADKFEAVTTIPVQDDSQKDMVVDCIQKGYILNDKVIRFPKVIVGK
;
A
#
# COMPACT_ATOMS: atom_id res chain seq x y z
N MET A 1 -2.10 -30.61 -27.85
CA MET A 1 -2.16 -32.08 -27.78
C MET A 1 -2.04 -32.51 -26.32
N LYS A 2 -2.94 -33.41 -25.89
CA LYS A 2 -2.89 -34.32 -24.72
C LYS A 2 -2.79 -33.67 -23.32
N GLN A 3 -3.88 -33.58 -22.54
CA GLN A 3 -4.69 -34.61 -21.86
C GLN A 3 -4.25 -34.91 -20.42
N ASN A 4 -5.29 -35.06 -19.60
CA ASN A 4 -5.43 -35.82 -18.35
C ASN A 4 -5.15 -35.08 -17.04
N ASN A 5 -6.17 -34.71 -16.25
CA ASN A 5 -7.26 -35.50 -15.65
C ASN A 5 -6.74 -36.48 -14.59
N LYS A 6 -7.17 -36.30 -13.33
CA LYS A 6 -7.42 -37.39 -12.37
C LYS A 6 -8.13 -36.87 -11.12
N ASN A 7 -9.45 -36.95 -11.22
CA ASN A 7 -10.42 -37.10 -10.15
C ASN A 7 -10.07 -38.36 -9.32
N LYS A 8 -10.09 -38.29 -7.98
CA LYS A 8 -9.83 -39.42 -7.07
C LYS A 8 -11.09 -39.70 -6.24
N ASN A 9 -11.91 -40.63 -6.72
CA ASN A 9 -12.87 -41.40 -5.92
C ASN A 9 -12.13 -42.63 -5.34
N TYR A 10 -12.25 -42.84 -4.03
CA TYR A 10 -11.85 -44.08 -3.37
C TYR A 10 -13.07 -44.70 -2.67
N SER A 11 -13.60 -45.73 -3.32
CA SER A 11 -14.40 -46.86 -2.79
C SER A 11 -13.80 -48.06 -3.56
N GLU A 12 -13.51 -49.24 -3.03
CA GLU A 12 -14.00 -50.05 -1.92
C GLU A 12 -12.81 -50.94 -1.48
N ASP A 13 -12.83 -51.49 -0.27
CA ASP A 13 -12.30 -52.84 0.01
C ASP A 13 -12.67 -53.20 1.47
N LEU A 14 -13.75 -53.97 1.63
CA LEU A 14 -14.08 -54.70 2.87
C LEU A 14 -13.96 -56.21 2.57
N PRO A 15 -13.29 -56.98 3.45
CA PRO A 15 -13.09 -58.40 3.22
C PRO A 15 -14.35 -59.21 3.56
N LYS A 16 -14.58 -60.26 2.76
CA LYS A 16 -15.61 -61.30 2.94
C LYS A 16 -15.17 -62.29 4.02
N GLU A 17 -16.13 -62.76 4.82
CA GLU A 17 -16.14 -64.13 5.36
C GLU A 17 -17.57 -64.70 5.37
N ASP A 18 -17.66 -65.98 5.06
CA ASP A 18 -18.82 -66.78 4.66
C ASP A 18 -19.59 -67.46 5.81
N ASN A 19 -20.81 -67.90 5.45
CA ASN A 19 -21.67 -68.97 5.99
C ASN A 19 -22.84 -68.56 6.91
N LEU A 20 -24.09 -68.60 6.39
CA LEU A 20 -25.06 -69.73 6.48
C LEU A 20 -25.34 -70.14 7.95
N THR A 21 -26.56 -70.12 8.48
CA THR A 21 -27.74 -70.88 8.03
C THR A 21 -28.96 -70.48 8.90
N GLN A 22 -30.18 -70.50 8.33
CA GLN A 22 -31.48 -70.99 8.84
C GLN A 22 -31.77 -70.99 10.36
N GLU A 23 -32.99 -70.80 10.89
CA GLU A 23 -34.36 -70.55 10.45
C GLU A 23 -35.19 -70.56 11.77
N GLN A 24 -36.45 -70.16 11.70
CA GLN A 24 -37.56 -70.49 12.61
C GLN A 24 -38.00 -69.47 13.67
N GLU A 25 -39.25 -69.09 13.42
CA GLU A 25 -40.28 -68.41 14.19
C GLU A 25 -40.45 -68.93 15.63
N ILE A 26 -40.94 -68.07 16.54
CA ILE A 26 -42.25 -68.20 17.20
C ILE A 26 -42.50 -66.94 18.08
N LEU A 27 -43.45 -66.13 17.59
CA LEU A 27 -44.58 -65.46 18.23
C LEU A 27 -44.48 -64.89 19.67
N GLU A 28 -44.75 -63.58 19.71
CA GLU A 28 -45.71 -62.88 20.58
C GLU A 28 -45.54 -62.97 22.11
N GLN A 29 -44.95 -61.91 22.69
CA GLN A 29 -45.54 -61.08 23.75
C GLN A 29 -44.50 -60.06 24.25
N ASP A 30 -44.61 -58.80 23.82
CA ASP A 30 -44.57 -57.66 24.75
C ASP A 30 -44.95 -56.36 24.02
N ASP A 31 -46.26 -56.12 23.91
CA ASP A 31 -46.89 -54.86 23.46
C ASP A 31 -46.61 -53.67 24.42
N ASN A 32 -45.55 -53.72 25.24
CA ASN A 32 -45.16 -52.65 26.17
C ASN A 32 -43.83 -51.97 25.81
N LEU A 33 -43.15 -52.38 24.72
CA LEU A 33 -41.96 -51.69 24.23
C LEU A 33 -42.26 -50.66 23.13
N ASN A 34 -43.44 -50.71 22.51
CA ASN A 34 -43.78 -49.90 21.33
C ASN A 34 -44.35 -48.50 21.66
N ASP A 35 -44.85 -48.31 22.88
CA ASP A 35 -45.34 -47.00 23.35
C ASP A 35 -44.20 -46.08 23.87
N ASN A 36 -43.05 -46.63 24.28
CA ASN A 36 -41.88 -45.80 24.63
C ASN A 36 -41.05 -45.37 23.41
N LEU A 37 -40.92 -46.23 22.38
CA LEU A 37 -40.14 -45.88 21.18
C LEU A 37 -40.80 -44.79 20.33
N SER A 38 -42.13 -44.70 20.32
CA SER A 38 -42.86 -43.72 19.53
C SER A 38 -42.88 -42.32 20.18
N GLU A 39 -42.95 -42.25 21.51
CA GLU A 39 -42.80 -40.98 22.24
C GLU A 39 -41.35 -40.46 22.18
N ASP A 40 -40.34 -41.34 22.27
CA ASP A 40 -38.92 -40.95 22.16
C ASP A 40 -38.53 -40.50 20.72
N GLU A 41 -39.05 -41.13 19.66
CA GLU A 41 -38.80 -40.71 18.26
C GLU A 41 -39.49 -39.36 17.91
N ASP A 42 -40.70 -39.10 18.40
CA ASP A 42 -41.39 -37.81 18.23
C ASP A 42 -40.71 -36.70 19.05
N LEU A 43 -40.20 -37.00 20.25
CA LEU A 43 -39.43 -36.04 21.07
C LEU A 43 -38.07 -35.72 20.45
N LEU A 44 -37.35 -36.71 19.91
CA LEU A 44 -36.06 -36.53 19.23
C LEU A 44 -36.21 -35.69 17.95
N THR A 45 -37.25 -35.94 17.15
CA THR A 45 -37.52 -35.15 15.93
C THR A 45 -38.00 -33.73 16.23
N ASP A 46 -38.75 -33.52 17.31
CA ASP A 46 -39.12 -32.17 17.78
C ASP A 46 -37.93 -31.40 18.39
N GLU A 47 -36.95 -32.07 18.99
CA GLU A 47 -35.69 -31.45 19.46
C GLU A 47 -34.74 -31.13 18.31
N GLU A 48 -34.52 -32.06 17.37
CA GLU A 48 -33.71 -31.83 16.16
C GLU A 48 -34.26 -30.69 15.30
N THR A 49 -35.58 -30.63 15.12
CA THR A 49 -36.21 -29.52 14.36
C THR A 49 -36.20 -28.19 15.11
N LYS A 50 -36.09 -28.18 16.44
CA LYS A 50 -35.85 -26.95 17.22
C LYS A 50 -34.40 -26.51 17.09
N GLU A 51 -33.43 -27.43 17.21
CA GLU A 51 -32.00 -27.11 17.02
C GLU A 51 -31.73 -26.56 15.61
N GLU A 52 -32.28 -27.18 14.55
CA GLU A 52 -32.14 -26.69 13.18
C GLU A 52 -32.72 -25.27 13.01
N LYS A 53 -33.87 -24.98 13.62
CA LYS A 53 -34.46 -23.63 13.60
C LYS A 53 -33.58 -22.62 14.33
N THR A 54 -33.04 -22.98 15.50
CA THR A 54 -32.13 -22.09 16.24
C THR A 54 -30.84 -21.81 15.48
N LEU A 55 -30.26 -22.82 14.83
CA LEU A 55 -29.06 -22.66 13.99
C LEU A 55 -29.33 -21.78 12.77
N GLN A 56 -30.50 -21.91 12.17
CA GLN A 56 -30.92 -21.08 11.04
C GLN A 56 -31.11 -19.62 11.46
N GLU A 57 -31.71 -19.38 12.62
CA GLU A 57 -31.86 -18.04 13.20
C GLU A 57 -30.49 -17.40 13.49
N GLU A 58 -29.57 -18.13 14.13
CA GLU A 58 -28.20 -17.66 14.39
C GLU A 58 -27.42 -17.38 13.09
N TYR A 59 -27.59 -18.23 12.07
CA TYR A 59 -26.98 -18.03 10.76
C TYR A 59 -27.52 -16.76 10.09
N ASP A 60 -28.83 -16.54 10.13
CA ASP A 60 -29.47 -15.38 9.51
C ASP A 60 -29.08 -14.08 10.23
N GLU A 61 -28.99 -14.08 11.56
CA GLU A 61 -28.47 -12.95 12.35
C GLU A 61 -27.00 -12.64 12.04
N LEU A 62 -26.17 -13.69 11.92
CA LEU A 62 -24.76 -13.54 11.59
C LEU A 62 -24.58 -13.04 10.15
N ASN A 63 -25.38 -13.55 9.21
CA ASN A 63 -25.35 -13.14 7.82
C ASN A 63 -25.82 -11.68 7.65
N ASP A 64 -26.88 -11.25 8.35
CA ASP A 64 -27.31 -9.83 8.38
C ASP A 64 -26.18 -8.94 8.93
N THR A 65 -25.59 -9.37 10.05
CA THR A 65 -24.48 -8.63 10.66
C THR A 65 -23.26 -8.56 9.74
N TYR A 66 -22.94 -9.65 9.04
CA TYR A 66 -21.87 -9.69 8.06
C TYR A 66 -22.14 -8.77 6.87
N LEU A 67 -23.36 -8.79 6.31
CA LEU A 67 -23.75 -7.93 5.20
C LEU A 67 -23.69 -6.45 5.59
N ARG A 68 -24.18 -6.10 6.80
CA ARG A 68 -24.08 -4.75 7.36
C ARG A 68 -22.61 -4.34 7.55
N LEU A 69 -21.78 -5.18 8.15
CA LEU A 69 -20.35 -4.91 8.35
C LEU A 69 -19.63 -4.73 7.02
N HIS A 70 -19.93 -5.57 6.02
CA HIS A 70 -19.36 -5.46 4.68
C HIS A 70 -19.74 -4.13 4.01
N ALA A 71 -20.99 -3.69 4.15
CA ALA A 71 -21.45 -2.40 3.64
C ALA A 71 -20.77 -1.22 4.36
N GLU A 72 -20.65 -1.28 5.69
CA GLU A 72 -19.91 -0.28 6.48
C GLU A 72 -18.44 -0.20 6.07
N TYR A 73 -17.80 -1.35 5.84
CA TYR A 73 -16.42 -1.43 5.39
C TYR A 73 -16.23 -0.82 3.99
N ASP A 74 -17.10 -1.12 3.01
CA ASP A 74 -16.99 -0.53 1.68
C ASP A 74 -17.22 0.99 1.71
N ASN A 75 -18.17 1.46 2.54
CA ASN A 75 -18.38 2.89 2.78
C ASN A 75 -17.14 3.55 3.42
N TYR A 76 -16.56 2.92 4.44
CA TYR A 76 -15.33 3.39 5.07
C TYR A 76 -14.17 3.46 4.07
N ARG A 77 -13.99 2.42 3.25
CA ARG A 77 -12.94 2.37 2.22
C ARG A 77 -13.11 3.50 1.21
N LYS A 78 -14.31 3.70 0.68
CA LYS A 78 -14.63 4.79 -0.26
C LYS A 78 -14.38 6.16 0.35
N ARG A 79 -14.83 6.38 1.59
CA ARG A 79 -14.60 7.64 2.32
C ARG A 79 -13.11 7.89 2.54
N THR A 80 -12.37 6.88 3.00
CA THR A 80 -10.92 6.97 3.25
C THR A 80 -10.14 7.31 1.97
N LEU A 81 -10.51 6.70 0.84
CA LEU A 81 -9.89 7.03 -0.45
C LEU A 81 -10.16 8.48 -0.85
N LYS A 82 -11.40 8.95 -0.67
CA LYS A 82 -11.77 10.34 -0.95
C LYS A 82 -10.99 11.32 -0.08
N GLU A 83 -10.93 11.08 1.23
CA GLU A 83 -10.17 11.91 2.19
C GLU A 83 -8.68 11.95 1.82
N LYS A 84 -8.07 10.80 1.46
CA LYS A 84 -6.68 10.75 0.99
C LYS A 84 -6.46 11.61 -0.25
N MET A 85 -7.38 11.55 -1.23
CA MET A 85 -7.29 12.40 -2.43
C MET A 85 -7.43 13.87 -2.09
N GLU A 86 -8.31 14.23 -1.17
CA GLU A 86 -8.49 15.61 -0.69
C GLU A 86 -7.23 16.12 0.03
N ILE A 87 -6.60 15.30 0.87
CA ILE A 87 -5.33 15.66 1.53
C ILE A 87 -4.22 15.91 0.51
N ILE A 88 -4.09 15.06 -0.51
CA ILE A 88 -3.08 15.25 -1.57
C ILE A 88 -3.35 16.55 -2.33
N LYS A 89 -4.61 16.83 -2.68
CA LYS A 89 -5.00 18.08 -3.36
C LYS A 89 -4.73 19.31 -2.50
N ALA A 90 -5.13 19.28 -1.24
CA ALA A 90 -4.91 20.39 -0.30
C ALA A 90 -3.41 20.65 -0.08
N GLY A 91 -2.59 19.60 -0.01
CA GLY A 91 -1.13 19.75 0.06
C GLY A 91 -0.55 20.43 -1.19
N GLY A 92 -0.99 20.02 -2.38
CA GLY A 92 -0.59 20.66 -3.63
C GLY A 92 -1.05 22.11 -3.75
N GLU A 93 -2.30 22.38 -3.37
CA GLU A 93 -2.88 23.73 -3.33
C GLU A 93 -2.06 24.66 -2.44
N LYS A 94 -1.75 24.24 -1.21
CA LYS A 94 -0.95 25.02 -0.27
C LYS A 94 0.41 25.44 -0.87
N VAL A 95 1.16 24.48 -1.42
CA VAL A 95 2.48 24.75 -2.00
C VAL A 95 2.38 25.72 -3.18
N LEU A 96 1.38 25.53 -4.06
CA LEU A 96 1.17 26.42 -5.20
C LEU A 96 0.79 27.83 -4.76
N THR A 97 -0.10 27.98 -3.78
CA THR A 97 -0.48 29.29 -3.24
C THR A 97 0.71 30.02 -2.63
N GLU A 98 1.55 29.33 -1.86
CA GLU A 98 2.76 29.91 -1.28
C GLU A 98 3.84 30.25 -2.34
N MET A 99 3.78 29.63 -3.52
CA MET A 99 4.70 29.89 -4.63
C MET A 99 4.31 31.13 -5.47
N ILE A 100 3.04 31.54 -5.49
CA ILE A 100 2.56 32.69 -6.28
C ILE A 100 3.37 33.98 -6.01
N PRO A 101 3.67 34.37 -4.76
CA PRO A 101 4.47 35.57 -4.49
C PRO A 101 5.86 35.56 -5.14
N LEU A 102 6.44 34.37 -5.34
CA LEU A 102 7.72 34.25 -6.05
C LEU A 102 7.56 34.55 -7.54
N ILE A 103 6.45 34.13 -8.14
CA ILE A 103 6.10 34.46 -9.53
C ILE A 103 5.92 35.97 -9.66
N ASP A 104 5.18 36.60 -8.74
CA ASP A 104 5.00 38.05 -8.71
C ASP A 104 6.35 38.80 -8.61
N ASP A 105 7.29 38.26 -7.82
CA ASP A 105 8.63 38.79 -7.70
C ASP A 105 9.43 38.66 -9.01
N PHE A 106 9.32 37.52 -9.69
CA PHE A 106 9.93 37.31 -11.01
C PHE A 106 9.35 38.25 -12.07
N GLU A 107 8.04 38.41 -12.14
CA GLU A 107 7.38 39.32 -13.08
C GLU A 107 7.86 40.76 -12.88
N ARG A 108 7.89 41.23 -11.62
CA ARG A 108 8.40 42.56 -11.29
C ARG A 108 9.88 42.75 -11.64
N ALA A 109 10.71 41.72 -11.43
CA ALA A 109 12.11 41.78 -11.84
C ALA A 109 12.24 41.84 -13.36
N LEU A 110 11.46 41.06 -14.11
CA LEU A 110 11.49 41.09 -15.58
C LEU A 110 11.09 42.46 -16.15
N GLU A 111 10.07 43.10 -15.58
CA GLU A 111 9.70 44.48 -15.96
C GLU A 111 10.84 45.47 -15.69
N THR A 112 11.56 45.31 -14.58
CA THR A 112 12.68 46.17 -14.22
C THR A 112 13.87 45.95 -15.16
N VAL A 113 14.18 44.70 -15.50
CA VAL A 113 15.26 44.30 -16.41
C VAL A 113 15.05 44.86 -17.82
N GLN A 114 13.81 44.87 -18.32
CA GLN A 114 13.50 45.42 -19.64
C GLN A 114 13.78 46.93 -19.75
N ASN A 115 13.77 47.64 -18.62
CA ASN A 115 13.91 49.10 -18.56
C ASN A 115 15.27 49.55 -17.98
N ALA A 116 16.15 48.62 -17.58
CA ALA A 116 17.40 48.91 -16.90
C ALA A 116 18.62 48.59 -17.77
N ASP A 117 19.52 49.57 -17.92
CA ASP A 117 20.84 49.37 -18.56
C ASP A 117 21.92 48.87 -17.57
N ASP A 118 21.63 48.91 -16.26
CA ASP A 118 22.57 48.50 -15.23
C ASP A 118 22.52 46.99 -14.99
N LYS A 119 23.46 46.28 -15.61
CA LYS A 119 23.66 44.84 -15.43
C LYS A 119 23.84 44.42 -13.96
N LYS A 120 24.42 45.27 -13.11
CA LYS A 120 24.66 44.93 -11.70
C LYS A 120 23.36 44.88 -10.91
N ALA A 121 22.52 45.90 -11.06
CA ALA A 121 21.19 45.94 -10.44
C ALA A 121 20.31 44.75 -10.87
N ILE A 122 20.43 44.33 -12.14
CA ILE A 122 19.74 43.15 -12.67
C ILE A 122 20.18 41.87 -11.95
N VAL A 123 21.49 41.65 -11.81
CA VAL A 123 22.03 40.45 -11.14
C VAL A 123 21.62 40.41 -9.68
N GLU A 124 21.74 41.53 -8.95
CA GLU A 124 21.34 41.62 -7.54
C GLU A 124 19.84 41.32 -7.34
N GLY A 125 18.98 41.80 -8.25
CA GLY A 125 17.55 41.50 -8.22
C GLY A 125 17.25 40.00 -8.40
N LEU A 126 17.95 39.34 -9.33
CA LEU A 126 17.81 37.91 -9.55
C LEU A 126 18.33 37.08 -8.37
N GLU A 127 19.46 37.48 -7.78
CA GLU A 127 20.00 36.83 -6.57
C GLU A 127 19.03 36.91 -5.39
N LEU A 128 18.33 38.04 -5.23
CA LEU A 128 17.31 38.20 -4.20
C LEU A 128 16.15 37.21 -4.40
N ILE A 129 15.67 37.05 -5.63
CA ILE A 129 14.58 36.11 -5.94
C ILE A 129 15.04 34.67 -5.73
N TYR A 130 16.26 34.34 -6.16
CA TYR A 130 16.85 33.02 -5.93
C TYR A 130 16.95 32.71 -4.43
N SER A 131 17.43 33.64 -3.62
CA SER A 131 17.52 33.48 -2.16
C SER A 131 16.15 33.26 -1.51
N LYS A 132 15.13 33.98 -1.96
CA LYS A 132 13.74 33.75 -1.53
C LYS A 132 13.25 32.36 -1.93
N PHE A 133 13.53 31.90 -3.14
CA PHE A 133 13.14 30.56 -3.59
C PHE A 133 13.80 29.46 -2.77
N VAL A 134 15.12 29.58 -2.52
CA VAL A 134 15.85 28.64 -1.66
C VAL A 134 15.26 28.62 -0.24
N SER A 135 14.92 29.79 0.30
CA SER A 135 14.27 29.89 1.61
C SER A 135 12.89 29.22 1.62
N PHE A 136 12.10 29.40 0.56
CA PHE A 136 10.77 28.80 0.41
C PHE A 136 10.83 27.27 0.37
N ILE A 137 11.72 26.68 -0.44
CA ILE A 137 11.84 25.22 -0.52
C ILE A 137 12.38 24.63 0.80
N ASN A 138 13.29 25.32 1.48
CA ASN A 138 13.80 24.92 2.80
C ASN A 138 12.69 24.92 3.87
N GLN A 139 11.82 25.93 3.88
CA GLN A 139 10.67 25.99 4.78
C GLN A 139 9.65 24.87 4.52
N ASN A 140 9.57 24.41 3.27
CA ASN A 140 8.76 23.25 2.85
C ASN A 140 9.49 21.90 3.00
N GLY A 141 10.63 21.87 3.71
CA GLY A 141 11.34 20.65 4.06
C GLY A 141 12.29 20.11 2.99
N VAL A 142 12.46 20.82 1.87
CA VAL A 142 13.41 20.45 0.82
C VAL A 142 14.79 21.04 1.13
N LYS A 143 15.81 20.20 1.24
CA LYS A 143 17.21 20.62 1.45
C LYS A 143 18.09 20.15 0.32
N GLU A 144 19.07 20.97 -0.06
CA GLU A 144 20.12 20.58 -0.99
C GLU A 144 21.04 19.55 -0.34
N MET A 145 21.46 18.55 -1.13
CA MET A 145 22.46 17.58 -0.72
C MET A 145 23.85 18.08 -1.12
N GLU A 146 24.74 18.25 -0.14
CA GLU A 146 26.15 18.52 -0.40
C GLU A 146 26.81 17.28 -1.01
N ALA A 147 27.65 17.50 -2.03
CA ALA A 147 28.27 16.43 -2.79
C ALA A 147 29.74 16.72 -3.07
N ILE A 148 30.11 17.95 -3.44
CA ILE A 148 31.49 18.30 -3.79
C ILE A 148 32.41 18.15 -2.58
N GLY A 149 33.50 17.41 -2.75
CA GLY A 149 34.49 17.12 -1.71
C GLY A 149 34.16 15.92 -0.82
N GLU A 150 32.99 15.30 -0.98
CA GLU A 150 32.63 14.07 -0.27
C GLU A 150 33.20 12.83 -0.99
N PRO A 151 33.53 11.74 -0.25
CA PRO A 151 33.83 10.45 -0.85
C PRO A 151 32.67 9.95 -1.71
N PHE A 152 32.97 9.39 -2.88
CA PHE A 152 31.92 8.87 -3.74
C PHE A 152 31.22 7.66 -3.11
N ASP A 153 29.90 7.74 -3.02
CA ASP A 153 29.01 6.71 -2.50
C ASP A 153 27.86 6.50 -3.50
N ALA A 154 27.77 5.30 -4.08
CA ALA A 154 26.77 4.97 -5.10
C ALA A 154 25.34 4.93 -4.55
N ASP A 155 25.16 4.80 -3.23
CA ASP A 155 23.83 4.87 -2.59
C ASP A 155 23.34 6.32 -2.43
N LYS A 156 24.26 7.30 -2.55
CA LYS A 156 23.97 8.73 -2.35
C LYS A 156 24.13 9.56 -3.62
N PHE A 157 24.92 9.12 -4.58
CA PHE A 157 25.29 9.92 -5.75
C PHE A 157 25.21 9.11 -7.06
N GLU A 158 24.82 9.79 -8.13
CA GLU A 158 24.86 9.25 -9.49
C GLU A 158 26.14 9.73 -10.18
N ALA A 159 27.14 8.86 -10.32
CA ALA A 159 28.36 9.18 -11.06
C ALA A 159 28.07 9.26 -12.57
N VAL A 160 28.28 10.42 -13.17
CA VAL A 160 28.12 10.65 -14.61
C VAL A 160 29.39 10.29 -15.37
N THR A 161 30.53 10.69 -14.83
CA THR A 161 31.85 10.44 -15.43
C THR A 161 32.95 10.53 -14.39
N THR A 162 34.16 10.11 -14.78
CA THR A 162 35.37 10.24 -13.97
C THR A 162 36.39 11.12 -14.68
N ILE A 163 37.15 11.90 -13.93
CA ILE A 163 38.25 12.71 -14.47
C ILE A 163 39.57 12.38 -13.76
N PRO A 164 40.71 12.40 -14.46
CA PRO A 164 42.01 12.20 -13.83
C PRO A 164 42.30 13.38 -12.89
N VAL A 165 42.69 13.07 -11.65
CA VAL A 165 43.09 14.08 -10.65
C VAL A 165 44.61 14.11 -10.47
N GLN A 166 45.16 15.30 -10.22
CA GLN A 166 46.60 15.47 -9.96
C GLN A 166 46.95 15.29 -8.48
N ASP A 167 45.97 15.52 -7.61
CA ASP A 167 46.09 15.35 -6.17
C ASP A 167 45.43 14.03 -5.76
N ASP A 168 46.23 13.14 -5.16
CA ASP A 168 45.76 11.85 -4.64
C ASP A 168 44.64 12.01 -3.60
N SER A 169 44.54 13.18 -2.93
CA SER A 169 43.45 13.46 -1.98
C SER A 169 42.07 13.49 -2.64
N GLN A 170 41.99 13.76 -3.94
CA GLN A 170 40.74 13.85 -4.70
C GLN A 170 40.35 12.53 -5.39
N LYS A 171 41.18 11.50 -5.24
CA LYS A 171 40.89 10.18 -5.80
C LYS A 171 39.69 9.56 -5.11
N ASP A 172 38.78 9.01 -5.91
CA ASP A 172 37.50 8.45 -5.46
C ASP A 172 36.60 9.45 -4.70
N MET A 173 36.88 10.76 -4.81
CA MET A 173 36.04 11.83 -4.28
C MET A 173 35.19 12.48 -5.38
N VAL A 174 34.09 13.10 -4.98
CA VAL A 174 33.29 13.93 -5.87
C VAL A 174 34.03 15.26 -6.11
N VAL A 175 34.47 15.45 -7.34
CA VAL A 175 35.21 16.64 -7.76
C VAL A 175 34.26 17.77 -8.18
N ASP A 176 33.13 17.42 -8.78
CA ASP A 176 32.13 18.39 -9.23
C ASP A 176 30.72 17.80 -9.22
N CYS A 177 29.71 18.68 -9.14
CA CYS A 177 28.29 18.32 -9.15
C CYS A 177 27.58 19.04 -10.30
N ILE A 178 27.32 18.29 -11.37
CA ILE A 178 26.65 18.78 -12.58
C ILE A 178 25.17 19.09 -12.29
N GLN A 179 24.56 18.31 -11.40
CA GLN A 179 23.17 18.50 -11.01
C GLN A 179 23.02 18.24 -9.51
N LYS A 180 22.67 19.30 -8.76
CA LYS A 180 22.45 19.25 -7.30
C LYS A 180 21.44 18.16 -6.91
N GLY A 181 21.66 17.47 -5.80
CA GLY A 181 20.63 16.60 -5.22
C GLY A 181 19.73 17.35 -4.24
N TYR A 182 18.57 16.76 -3.95
CA TYR A 182 17.64 17.28 -2.98
C TYR A 182 17.00 16.16 -2.16
N ILE A 183 16.80 16.44 -0.88
CA ILE A 183 16.06 15.61 0.07
C ILE A 183 14.83 16.36 0.55
N LEU A 184 13.67 15.70 0.59
CA LEU A 184 12.44 16.22 1.18
C LEU A 184 12.22 15.52 2.51
N ASN A 185 12.35 16.26 3.61
CA ASN A 185 12.39 15.72 4.96
C ASN A 185 13.50 14.65 5.04
N ASP A 186 13.12 13.37 5.16
CA ASP A 186 14.05 12.24 5.25
C ASP A 186 14.13 11.41 3.94
N LYS A 187 13.43 11.83 2.89
CA LYS A 187 13.34 11.09 1.63
C LYS A 187 14.12 11.78 0.51
N VAL A 188 15.08 11.09 -0.08
CA VAL A 188 15.76 11.58 -1.28
C VAL A 188 14.75 11.69 -2.43
N ILE A 189 14.61 12.90 -2.97
CA ILE A 189 13.75 13.19 -4.12
C ILE A 189 14.54 13.33 -5.42
N ARG A 190 15.84 13.60 -5.31
CA ARG A 190 16.78 13.62 -6.45
C ARG A 190 18.20 13.36 -5.96
N PHE A 191 18.86 12.35 -6.50
CA PHE A 191 20.28 12.13 -6.26
C PHE A 191 21.14 13.18 -7.00
N PRO A 192 22.21 13.69 -6.39
CA PRO A 192 23.20 14.51 -7.09
C PRO A 192 23.85 13.74 -8.24
N LYS A 193 23.98 14.38 -9.40
CA LYS A 193 24.81 13.88 -10.50
C LYS A 193 26.20 14.45 -10.39
N VAL A 194 27.19 13.58 -10.27
CA VAL A 194 28.55 13.95 -9.85
C VAL A 194 29.62 13.49 -10.83
N ILE A 195 30.76 14.18 -10.79
CA ILE A 195 32.00 13.78 -11.43
C ILE A 195 32.94 13.28 -10.34
N VAL A 196 33.51 12.10 -10.55
CA VAL A 196 34.40 11.46 -9.56
C VAL A 196 35.86 11.56 -10.00
N GLY A 197 36.76 11.85 -9.07
CA GLY A 197 38.19 11.87 -9.32
C GLY A 197 38.76 10.46 -9.44
N LYS A 198 39.64 10.22 -10.42
CA LYS A 198 40.29 8.93 -10.66
C LYS A 198 41.81 9.03 -10.69
#